data_AF-A0A8J4EMQ7-F1
#
_entry.id   AF-A0A8J4EMQ7-F1
#
_cell.length_a   1.000
_cell.length_b   1.000
_cell.length_c   1.000
_cell.angle_alpha   90.00
_cell.angle_beta   90.00
_cell.angle_gamma   90.00
#
_symmetry.space_group_name_H-M   'P 1'
#
loop_
_entity.id
_entity.type
_entity.pdbx_description
1 polymer ?
#
loop_
_entity_poly.entity_id
_entity_poly.type
_entity_poly.pdbx_seq_one_letter_code
_entity_poly.pdbx_strand_id
1 'polypeptide(L)'
;MDELALAVATTVATKGAEALVSGARSAVAALVRCVRDRVAGPGDRGGLLGPGESIEAFAAGIARAMDGDPAFAAMLRRLWADASVELSAVEGGVVNVFTGSGRNVVQARDIQGGVSF
;
A
#
# COMPACT_ATOMS: atom_id res chain seq x y z
N MET A 1 1.58 19.51 4.55
CA MET A 1 2.16 18.29 3.97
C MET A 1 1.01 17.35 3.70
N ASP A 2 0.94 16.71 2.54
CA ASP A 2 -0.15 15.76 2.23
C ASP A 2 -0.01 14.52 3.13
N GLU A 3 -1.05 14.23 3.94
CA GLU A 3 -1.02 13.14 4.93
C GLU A 3 -0.93 11.76 4.27
N LEU A 4 -1.57 11.58 3.11
CA LEU A 4 -1.50 10.35 2.35
C LEU A 4 -0.07 10.13 1.82
N ALA A 5 0.55 11.18 1.27
CA ALA A 5 1.91 11.12 0.77
C ALA A 5 2.91 10.73 1.86
N LEU A 6 2.74 11.25 3.08
CA LEU A 6 3.57 10.88 4.23
C LEU A 6 3.35 9.42 4.65
N ALA A 7 2.09 8.98 4.79
CA ALA A 7 1.78 7.62 5.18
C ALA A 7 2.29 6.58 4.15
N VAL A 8 2.16 6.88 2.86
CA VAL A 8 2.72 6.09 1.76
C VAL A 8 4.25 6.09 1.85
N ALA A 9 4.89 7.25 1.99
CA ALA A 9 6.35 7.36 2.11
C ALA A 9 6.90 6.50 3.25
N THR A 10 6.31 6.60 4.44
CA THR A 10 6.69 5.80 5.61
C THR A 10 6.51 4.30 5.35
N THR A 11 5.37 3.90 4.78
CA THR A 11 5.08 2.49 4.48
C THR A 11 6.07 1.92 3.47
N VAL A 12 6.35 2.68 2.41
CA VAL A 12 7.29 2.30 1.36
C VAL A 12 8.72 2.23 1.91
N ALA A 13 9.12 3.17 2.77
CA ALA A 13 10.43 3.18 3.41
C ALA A 13 10.63 1.98 4.37
N THR A 14 9.59 1.61 5.11
CA THR A 14 9.66 0.56 6.14
C THR A 14 9.47 -0.85 5.59
N LYS A 15 8.54 -1.03 4.64
CA LYS A 15 8.12 -2.36 4.14
C LYS A 15 8.44 -2.59 2.67
N GLY A 16 8.96 -1.59 1.95
CA GLY A 16 9.18 -1.67 0.51
C GLY A 16 10.16 -2.76 0.09
N ALA A 17 11.25 -2.95 0.84
CA ALA A 17 12.22 -4.01 0.55
C ALA A 17 11.62 -5.40 0.75
N GLU A 18 10.91 -5.63 1.87
CA GLU A 18 10.27 -6.91 2.20
C GLU A 18 9.17 -7.28 1.19
N ALA A 19 8.33 -6.32 0.82
CA ALA A 19 7.23 -6.51 -0.12
C ALA A 19 7.71 -6.86 -1.54
N LEU A 20 8.91 -6.41 -1.93
CA LEU A 20 9.50 -6.74 -3.22
C LEU A 20 10.21 -8.10 -3.23
N VAL A 21 10.80 -8.50 -2.09
CA VAL A 21 11.53 -9.78 -1.95
C VAL A 21 10.58 -10.96 -1.80
N SER A 22 9.44 -10.78 -1.13
CA SER A 22 8.52 -11.88 -0.84
C SER A 22 7.88 -12.50 -2.09
N GLY A 23 7.92 -11.81 -3.24
CA GLY A 23 7.35 -12.30 -4.50
C GLY A 23 5.82 -12.50 -4.48
N ALA A 24 5.18 -12.31 -3.33
CA ALA A 24 3.76 -12.47 -3.14
C ALA A 24 3.00 -11.35 -3.86
N ARG A 25 1.82 -11.68 -4.40
CA ARG A 25 0.90 -10.70 -5.00
C ARG A 25 0.21 -9.92 -3.88
N SER A 26 0.93 -8.93 -3.35
CA SER A 26 0.52 -8.06 -2.24
C SER A 26 0.10 -6.67 -2.76
N ALA A 27 -0.91 -6.07 -2.14
CA ALA A 27 -1.31 -4.68 -2.37
C ALA A 27 -0.21 -3.70 -1.94
N VAL A 28 0.56 -4.02 -0.89
CA VAL A 28 1.75 -3.26 -0.49
C VAL A 28 2.82 -3.31 -1.59
N ALA A 29 3.06 -4.47 -2.19
CA ALA A 29 4.02 -4.60 -3.29
C ALA A 29 3.59 -3.81 -4.54
N ALA A 30 2.28 -3.79 -4.84
CA ALA A 30 1.73 -2.99 -5.94
C ALA A 30 1.86 -1.48 -5.68
N LEU A 31 1.57 -1.03 -4.45
CA LEU A 31 1.76 0.35 -4.01
C LEU A 31 3.23 0.77 -4.15
N VAL A 32 4.17 -0.05 -3.66
CA VAL A 32 5.61 0.20 -3.73
C VAL A 32 6.09 0.35 -5.17
N ARG A 33 5.66 -0.54 -6.08
CA ARG A 33 6.00 -0.45 -7.52
C ARG A 33 5.43 0.82 -8.15
N CYS A 34 4.17 1.13 -7.88
CA CYS A 34 3.53 2.33 -8.41
C CYS A 34 4.26 3.62 -8.00
N VAL A 35 4.69 3.71 -6.74
CA VAL A 35 5.46 4.86 -6.25
C VAL A 35 6.86 4.87 -6.86
N ARG A 36 7.54 3.72 -6.93
CA ARG A 36 8.86 3.61 -7.57
C ARG A 36 8.80 4.09 -9.01
N ASP A 37 7.93 3.51 -9.82
CA ASP A 37 7.87 3.80 -11.26
C ASP A 37 7.55 5.27 -11.54
N ARG A 38 6.92 5.95 -10.59
CA ARG A 38 6.56 7.36 -10.73
C ARG A 38 7.62 8.32 -10.18
N VAL A 39 8.19 8.01 -9.02
CA VAL A 39 9.05 8.93 -8.25
C VAL A 39 10.52 8.62 -8.47
N ALA A 40 10.89 7.35 -8.57
CA ALA A 40 12.22 6.94 -8.98
C ALA A 40 12.27 6.84 -10.51
N GLY A 41 13.14 7.61 -11.15
CA GLY A 41 13.32 7.54 -12.60
C GLY A 41 13.70 6.12 -13.09
N PRO A 42 13.48 5.79 -14.37
CA PRO A 42 13.81 4.48 -14.93
C PRO A 42 15.31 4.24 -14.82
N GLY A 43 15.74 3.47 -13.82
CA GLY A 43 17.16 3.14 -13.61
C GLY A 43 17.59 3.00 -12.15
N ASP A 44 16.81 3.48 -11.18
CA ASP A 44 17.22 3.38 -9.79
C ASP A 44 16.98 1.97 -9.23
N ARG A 45 18.08 1.25 -9.00
CA ARG A 45 18.11 -0.09 -8.39
C ARG A 45 18.45 -0.01 -6.89
N GLY A 46 18.70 1.18 -6.34
CA GLY A 46 19.05 1.39 -4.94
C GLY A 46 17.85 1.85 -4.12
N GLY A 47 17.27 0.95 -3.32
CA GLY A 47 16.21 1.32 -2.37
C GLY A 47 14.98 1.97 -3.04
N LEU A 48 14.10 2.58 -2.24
CA LEU A 48 13.11 3.55 -2.73
C LEU A 48 13.43 4.98 -2.28
N LEU A 49 14.31 5.09 -1.29
CA LEU A 49 14.91 6.32 -0.83
C LEU A 49 16.36 6.32 -1.28
N GLY A 50 16.82 7.42 -1.85
CA GLY A 50 18.24 7.61 -2.12
C GLY A 50 19.05 7.61 -0.80
N PRO A 51 20.35 7.29 -0.85
CA PRO A 51 21.20 7.37 0.35
C PRO A 51 21.20 8.79 0.91
N GLY A 52 20.70 8.96 2.14
CA GLY A 52 20.57 10.24 2.83
C GLY A 52 19.26 11.00 2.58
N GLU A 53 18.33 10.43 1.82
CA GLU A 53 17.00 11.02 1.61
C GLU A 53 16.11 10.80 2.84
N SER A 54 15.46 11.88 3.31
CA SER A 54 14.53 11.81 4.43
C SER A 54 13.13 11.40 3.96
N ILE A 55 12.35 10.78 4.85
CA ILE A 55 10.98 10.36 4.56
C ILE A 55 10.12 11.57 4.16
N GLU A 56 10.36 12.73 4.76
CA GLU A 56 9.66 13.99 4.46
C GLU A 56 10.00 14.50 3.05
N ALA A 57 11.26 14.41 2.64
CA ALA A 57 11.68 14.78 1.28
C ALA A 57 11.01 13.87 0.23
N PHE A 58 10.94 12.57 0.52
CA PHE A 58 10.27 11.59 -0.33
C PHE A 58 8.76 11.79 -0.39
N ALA A 59 8.12 12.04 0.77
CA ALA A 59 6.70 12.41 0.84
C ALA A 59 6.39 13.67 0.03
N ALA A 60 7.27 14.68 0.07
CA ALA A 60 7.14 15.88 -0.76
C ALA A 60 7.31 15.57 -2.26
N GLY A 61 8.13 14.59 -2.63
CA GLY A 61 8.22 14.05 -4.00
C GLY A 61 6.90 13.43 -4.47
N ILE A 62 6.30 12.57 -3.63
CA ILE A 62 5.00 11.93 -3.90
C ILE A 62 3.89 12.99 -4.04
N ALA A 63 3.81 13.94 -3.12
CA ALA A 63 2.81 15.01 -3.16
C ALA A 63 2.90 15.83 -4.46
N ARG A 64 4.12 16.22 -4.87
CA ARG A 64 4.35 16.91 -6.16
C ARG A 64 3.91 16.07 -7.36
N ALA A 65 4.14 14.76 -7.32
CA ALA A 65 3.68 13.85 -8.38
C ALA A 65 2.15 13.71 -8.42
N MET A 66 1.48 13.76 -7.27
CA MET A 66 0.01 13.77 -7.19
C MET A 66 -0.58 15.08 -7.72
N ASP A 67 0.03 16.22 -7.42
CA ASP A 67 -0.42 17.52 -7.91
C ASP A 67 -0.25 17.66 -9.43
N GLY A 68 0.84 17.09 -9.97
CA GLY A 68 1.12 17.10 -11.41
C GLY A 68 0.33 16.07 -12.23
N ASP A 69 -0.20 15.03 -11.60
CA ASP A 69 -0.98 13.97 -12.26
C ASP A 69 -2.17 13.49 -11.39
N PRO A 70 -3.39 14.01 -11.65
CA PRO A 70 -4.59 13.60 -10.95
C PRO A 70 -4.93 12.11 -11.10
N ALA A 71 -4.57 11.48 -12.22
CA ALA A 71 -4.83 10.05 -12.43
C ALA A 71 -3.94 9.19 -11.53
N PHE A 72 -2.69 9.61 -11.35
CA PHE A 72 -1.80 9.01 -10.35
C PHE A 72 -2.31 9.21 -8.94
N ALA A 73 -2.79 10.41 -8.60
CA ALA A 73 -3.36 10.66 -7.28
C ALA A 73 -4.57 9.76 -6.99
N ALA A 74 -5.42 9.49 -7.98
CA ALA A 74 -6.55 8.56 -7.85
C ALA A 74 -6.08 7.10 -7.70
N MET A 75 -5.12 6.67 -8.52
CA MET A 75 -4.54 5.33 -8.46
C MET A 75 -3.85 5.07 -7.12
N LEU A 76 -3.05 6.03 -6.63
CA LEU A 76 -2.34 5.93 -5.37
C LEU A 76 -3.30 5.79 -4.19
N ARG A 77 -4.39 6.57 -4.16
CA ARG A 77 -5.45 6.45 -3.15
C ARG A 77 -6.09 5.07 -3.12
N ARG A 78 -6.37 4.51 -4.30
CA ARG A 78 -6.92 3.15 -4.42
C ARG A 78 -5.95 2.10 -3.88
N LEU A 79 -4.70 2.14 -4.31
CA LEU A 79 -3.67 1.20 -3.86
C LEU A 79 -3.41 1.32 -2.35
N TRP A 80 -3.45 2.53 -1.82
CA TRP A 80 -3.33 2.78 -0.38
C TRP A 80 -4.47 2.17 0.42
N ALA A 81 -5.71 2.25 -0.06
CA ALA A 81 -6.85 1.63 0.61
C ALA A 81 -6.68 0.10 0.68
N ASP A 82 -6.28 -0.53 -0.42
CA ASP A 82 -6.04 -1.98 -0.47
C ASP A 82 -4.86 -2.38 0.43
N ALA A 83 -3.74 -1.63 0.38
CA ALA A 83 -2.56 -1.88 1.20
C ALA A 83 -2.83 -1.69 2.69
N SER A 84 -3.62 -0.68 3.08
CA SER A 84 -3.97 -0.41 4.48
C SER A 84 -4.77 -1.56 5.10
N VAL A 85 -5.66 -2.19 4.33
CA VAL A 85 -6.40 -3.39 4.76
C VAL A 85 -5.45 -4.56 4.99
N GLU A 86 -4.52 -4.79 4.05
CA GLU A 86 -3.52 -5.86 4.17
C GLU A 86 -2.60 -5.65 5.38
N LEU A 87 -2.10 -4.42 5.58
CA LEU A 87 -1.25 -4.07 6.73
C LEU A 87 -1.97 -4.28 8.06
N SER A 88 -3.24 -3.88 8.15
CA SER A 88 -4.07 -4.10 9.35
C SER A 88 -4.32 -5.58 9.64
N ALA A 89 -4.45 -6.40 8.59
CA ALA A 89 -4.65 -7.85 8.72
C ALA A 89 -3.40 -8.56 9.27
N VAL A 90 -2.20 -8.07 8.94
CA VAL A 90 -0.91 -8.59 9.45
C VAL A 90 -0.69 -8.25 10.92
N GLU A 91 -1.23 -7.14 11.42
CA GLU A 91 -1.04 -6.69 12.81
C GLU A 91 -2.02 -7.29 13.83
N GLY A 92 -3.17 -7.86 13.45
CA GLY A 92 -4.03 -8.50 14.46
C GLY A 92 -5.46 -8.92 14.14
N GLY A 93 -5.91 -9.05 12.89
CA GLY A 93 -7.26 -9.57 12.68
C GLY A 93 -7.77 -9.51 11.25
N VAL A 94 -8.35 -10.62 10.81
CA VAL A 94 -8.94 -10.81 9.49
C VAL A 94 -10.01 -9.74 9.21
N VAL A 95 -9.73 -8.84 8.26
CA VAL A 95 -10.74 -7.95 7.68
C VAL A 95 -10.93 -8.33 6.22
N ASN A 96 -12.05 -8.97 5.93
CA ASN A 96 -12.44 -9.35 4.57
C ASN A 96 -13.21 -8.17 3.95
N VAL A 97 -12.55 -7.35 3.13
CA VAL A 97 -13.20 -6.30 2.33
C VAL A 97 -13.58 -6.89 0.98
N PHE A 98 -14.87 -7.21 0.81
CA PHE A 98 -15.42 -7.66 -0.46
C PHE A 98 -16.14 -6.50 -1.14
N THR A 99 -15.56 -5.95 -2.21
CA THR A 99 -16.27 -5.07 -3.15
C THR A 99 -16.74 -5.90 -4.34
N GLY A 100 -17.99 -6.37 -4.32
CA GLY A 100 -18.59 -7.05 -5.45
C GLY A 100 -20.11 -7.16 -5.31
N SER A 101 -20.86 -6.59 -6.27
CA SER A 101 -22.31 -6.74 -6.35
C SER A 101 -22.68 -8.13 -6.87
N GLY A 102 -22.95 -9.07 -5.97
CA GLY A 102 -23.48 -10.39 -6.30
C GLY A 102 -24.76 -10.65 -5.49
N ARG A 103 -25.90 -10.78 -6.18
CA ARG A 103 -27.19 -11.12 -5.55
C ARG A 103 -27.07 -12.51 -4.90
N ASN A 104 -27.40 -12.59 -3.61
CA ASN A 104 -27.36 -13.75 -2.71
C ASN A 104 -26.01 -14.00 -2.03
N VAL A 105 -25.68 -13.17 -1.04
CA VAL A 105 -24.65 -13.45 -0.05
C VAL A 105 -25.33 -13.80 1.26
N VAL A 106 -25.14 -15.04 1.74
CA VAL A 106 -25.41 -15.40 3.13
C VAL A 106 -24.22 -14.91 3.94
N GLN A 107 -24.44 -13.92 4.80
CA GLN A 107 -23.44 -13.47 5.76
C GLN A 107 -23.57 -14.28 7.05
N ALA A 108 -22.64 -15.19 7.30
CA ALA A 108 -22.40 -15.70 8.64
C ALA A 108 -21.44 -14.73 9.35
N ARG A 109 -21.94 -13.99 10.33
CA ARG A 109 -21.13 -13.16 11.23
C ARG A 109 -21.21 -13.82 12.61
N ASP A 110 -20.04 -14.09 13.16
CA ASP A 110 -19.78 -14.69 14.48
C ASP A 110 -19.66 -16.23 14.49
N ILE A 111 -18.42 -16.71 14.34
CA ILE A 111 -18.01 -18.00 14.91
C ILE A 111 -16.89 -17.69 15.88
N GLN A 112 -17.24 -17.60 17.17
CA GLN A 112 -16.31 -17.70 18.28
C GLN A 112 -16.46 -19.08 18.91
N GLY A 113 -15.43 -19.91 18.81
CA GLY A 113 -15.35 -21.20 19.51
C GLY A 113 -14.64 -22.28 18.70
N GLY A 114 -13.56 -22.83 19.27
CA GLY A 114 -12.63 -23.75 18.60
C GLY A 114 -13.30 -24.98 17.99
N VAL A 115 -12.93 -25.27 16.74
CA VAL A 115 -13.25 -26.54 16.08
C VAL A 115 -12.10 -27.50 16.35
N SER A 116 -12.34 -28.47 17.22
CA SER A 116 -11.57 -29.72 17.27
C SER A 116 -12.29 -30.75 16.39
N PHE A 117 -11.52 -31.53 15.64
CA PHE A 117 -12.02 -32.70 14.90
C PHE A 117 -12.06 -33.95 15.79
#